data_AF-A0A1Q7NSN2-F1
#
_entry.id   AF-A0A1Q7NSN2-F1
#
_cell.length_a   1.000
_cell.length_b   1.000
_cell.length_c   1.000
_cell.angle_alpha   90.00
_cell.angle_beta   90.00
_cell.angle_gamma   90.00
#
_symmetry.space_group_name_H-M   'P 1'
#
loop_
_entity.id
_entity.type
_entity.pdbx_description
1 polymer ?
#
loop_
_entity_poly.entity_id
_entity_poly.type
_entity_poly.pdbx_seq_one_letter_code
_entity_poly.pdbx_strand_id
1 'polypeptide(L)'
;MVSRGSLEDRLKDIERELEALKIFRITPQLNKFNRNLMGERSFILTANRNRSEKMKRTWRYLKAIQKNYPVKLSLRELRTALRKHRQGLVTDVPDVAWRNPSP
;
A
#
# COMPACT_ATOMS: atom_id res chain seq x y z
N MET A 1 2.42 -12.97 -4.52
CA MET A 1 2.38 -11.59 -3.96
C MET A 1 2.60 -11.68 -2.45
N VAL A 2 3.62 -11.04 -1.89
CA VAL A 2 3.93 -11.13 -0.45
C VAL A 2 2.87 -10.38 0.38
N SER A 3 2.25 -11.05 1.34
CA SER A 3 1.19 -10.48 2.18
C SER A 3 1.72 -9.35 3.08
N ARG A 4 0.82 -8.49 3.60
CA ARG A 4 1.23 -7.41 4.50
C ARG A 4 1.78 -7.94 5.82
N GLY A 5 1.13 -8.95 6.42
CA GLY A 5 1.59 -9.59 7.66
C GLY A 5 3.01 -10.15 7.50
N SER A 6 3.27 -10.86 6.39
CA SER A 6 4.61 -11.40 6.10
C SER A 6 5.71 -10.34 5.99
N LEU A 7 5.38 -9.11 5.59
CA LEU A 7 6.36 -8.01 5.57
C LEU A 7 6.55 -7.35 6.95
N GLU A 8 5.51 -7.27 7.76
CA GLU A 8 5.59 -6.73 9.12
C GLU A 8 6.38 -7.67 10.03
N ASP A 9 6.20 -8.98 9.89
CA ASP A 9 6.96 -9.97 10.65
C ASP A 9 8.45 -9.94 10.28
N ARG A 10 8.76 -9.91 8.97
CA ARG A 10 10.14 -9.72 8.48
C ARG A 10 10.76 -8.42 8.98
N LEU A 11 9.99 -7.33 9.05
CA LEU A 11 10.49 -6.06 9.57
C LEU A 11 10.89 -6.18 11.04
N LYS A 12 10.07 -6.84 11.86
CA LYS A 12 10.38 -7.09 13.28
C LYS A 12 11.63 -7.93 13.44
N ASP A 13 11.80 -8.97 12.62
CA ASP A 13 12.97 -9.84 12.69
C ASP A 13 14.25 -9.07 12.33
N ILE A 14 14.22 -8.26 11.25
CA ILE A 14 15.34 -7.38 10.88
C ILE A 14 15.67 -6.38 12.00
N GLU A 15 14.66 -5.81 12.66
CA GLU A 15 14.88 -4.87 13.77
C GLU A 15 15.50 -5.55 14.99
N ARG A 16 15.11 -6.79 15.31
CA ARG A 16 15.77 -7.59 16.36
C ARG A 16 17.21 -7.91 16.00
N GLU A 17 17.48 -8.31 14.76
CA GLU A 17 18.84 -8.59 14.29
C GLU A 17 19.72 -7.35 14.39
N LEU A 18 19.26 -6.19 13.91
CA LEU A 18 19.98 -4.92 14.04
C LEU A 18 20.29 -4.56 15.49
N GLU A 19 19.37 -4.85 16.43
CA GLU A 19 19.60 -4.60 17.86
C GLU A 19 20.69 -5.53 18.42
N ALA A 20 20.62 -6.83 18.10
CA ALA A 20 21.61 -7.81 18.54
C ALA A 20 23.03 -7.46 18.04
N LEU A 21 23.13 -6.93 16.82
CA LEU A 21 24.40 -6.59 16.18
C LEU A 21 25.16 -5.45 16.89
N LYS A 22 24.50 -4.64 17.72
CA LYS A 22 25.14 -3.56 18.49
C LYS A 22 26.13 -4.05 19.54
N ILE A 23 25.98 -5.28 20.02
CA ILE A 23 26.84 -5.88 21.06
C ILE A 23 28.19 -6.31 20.48
N PHE A 24 28.25 -6.57 19.18
CA PHE A 24 29.43 -7.14 18.53
C PHE A 24 30.50 -6.08 18.25
N ARG A 25 31.76 -6.50 18.28
CA ARG A 25 32.89 -5.68 17.86
C ARG A 25 32.74 -5.27 16.40
N ILE A 26 32.98 -3.99 16.11
CA ILE A 26 32.93 -3.45 14.76
C ILE A 26 34.03 -4.08 13.89
N THR A 27 33.61 -4.80 12.86
CA THR A 27 34.47 -5.37 11.81
C THR A 27 33.93 -4.97 10.42
N PRO A 28 34.76 -5.02 9.36
CA PRO A 28 34.30 -4.75 8.00
C PRO A 28 33.13 -5.66 7.57
N GLN A 29 33.16 -6.93 7.98
CA GLN A 29 32.11 -7.91 7.71
C GLN A 29 30.81 -7.54 8.42
N LEU A 30 30.89 -7.19 9.72
CA LEU A 30 29.73 -6.73 10.50
C LEU A 30 29.11 -5.48 9.86
N ASN A 31 29.93 -4.52 9.45
CA ASN A 31 29.46 -3.30 8.77
C ASN A 31 28.82 -3.58 7.41
N LYS A 32 29.30 -4.58 6.67
CA LYS A 32 28.66 -5.02 5.42
C LYS A 32 27.29 -5.64 5.70
N PHE A 33 27.20 -6.51 6.71
CA PHE A 33 25.95 -7.15 7.12
C PHE A 33 24.91 -6.13 7.62
N ASN A 34 25.30 -5.22 8.52
CA ASN A 34 24.46 -4.12 8.99
C ASN A 34 23.89 -3.27 7.83
N ARG A 35 24.72 -2.95 6.83
CA ARG A 35 24.27 -2.18 5.65
C ARG A 35 23.22 -2.94 4.83
N ASN A 36 23.39 -4.25 4.67
CA ASN A 36 22.41 -5.08 3.95
C ASN A 36 21.06 -5.10 4.68
N LEU A 37 21.06 -5.33 6.01
CA LEU A 37 19.85 -5.33 6.84
C LEU A 37 19.15 -3.97 6.83
N MET A 38 19.90 -2.87 6.94
CA MET A 38 19.37 -1.51 6.81
C MET A 38 18.73 -1.26 5.43
N GLY A 39 19.35 -1.76 4.36
CA GLY A 39 18.81 -1.70 3.00
C GLY A 39 17.48 -2.44 2.89
N GLU A 40 17.41 -3.67 3.41
CA GLU A 40 16.19 -4.48 3.40
C GLU A 40 15.06 -3.85 4.23
N ARG A 41 15.39 -3.33 5.42
CA ARG A 41 14.44 -2.56 6.25
C ARG A 41 13.83 -1.39 5.47
N SER A 42 14.66 -0.57 4.83
CA SER A 42 14.22 0.58 4.04
C SER A 42 13.33 0.18 2.86
N PHE A 43 13.67 -0.91 2.17
CA PHE A 43 12.86 -1.46 1.10
C PHE A 43 11.46 -1.86 1.58
N ILE A 44 11.36 -2.61 2.70
CA ILE A 44 10.08 -3.06 3.25
C ILE A 44 9.21 -1.88 3.66
N LEU A 45 9.77 -0.88 4.35
CA LEU A 45 9.05 0.33 4.75
C LEU A 45 8.50 1.09 3.54
N THR A 46 9.31 1.21 2.48
CA THR A 46 8.92 1.88 1.23
C THR A 46 7.79 1.11 0.53
N ALA A 47 7.88 -0.22 0.46
CA ALA A 47 6.83 -1.06 -0.12
C ALA A 47 5.50 -0.91 0.65
N ASN A 48 5.55 -0.92 1.98
CA ASN A 48 4.36 -0.72 2.82
C ASN A 48 3.76 0.68 2.67
N ARG A 49 4.60 1.72 2.64
CA ARG A 49 4.16 3.10 2.37
C ARG A 49 3.45 3.20 1.01
N ASN A 50 4.04 2.64 -0.04
CA ASN A 50 3.45 2.65 -1.39
C ASN A 50 2.09 1.93 -1.44
N ARG A 51 1.95 0.79 -0.75
CA ARG A 51 0.67 0.08 -0.61
C ARG A 51 -0.38 0.94 0.10
N SER A 52 0.01 1.59 1.20
CA SER A 52 -0.87 2.49 1.97
C SER A 52 -1.34 3.67 1.14
N GLU A 53 -0.43 4.35 0.44
CA GLU A 53 -0.77 5.49 -0.41
C GLU A 53 -1.68 5.09 -1.58
N LYS A 54 -1.44 3.93 -2.22
CA LYS A 54 -2.34 3.40 -3.26
C LYS A 54 -3.76 3.16 -2.71
N MET A 55 -3.87 2.61 -1.51
CA MET A 55 -5.15 2.39 -0.85
C MET A 55 -5.85 3.72 -0.55
N LYS A 56 -5.14 4.70 0.02
CA LYS A 56 -5.68 6.04 0.30
C LYS A 56 -6.16 6.73 -0.97
N ARG A 57 -5.37 6.70 -2.06
CA ARG A 57 -5.76 7.27 -3.36
C ARG A 57 -7.06 6.67 -3.87
N THR A 58 -7.16 5.33 -3.84
CA THR A 58 -8.38 4.64 -4.27
C THR A 58 -9.57 5.01 -3.39
N TRP A 59 -9.38 5.09 -2.08
CA TRP A 59 -10.44 5.47 -1.15
C TRP A 59 -10.92 6.91 -1.39
N ARG A 60 -10.01 7.88 -1.53
CA ARG A 60 -10.33 9.29 -1.82
C ARG A 60 -11.08 9.43 -3.14
N TYR A 61 -10.63 8.72 -4.17
CA TYR A 61 -11.27 8.69 -5.48
C TYR A 61 -12.73 8.20 -5.39
N LEU A 62 -12.98 7.07 -4.74
CA LEU A 62 -14.33 6.54 -4.56
C LEU A 62 -15.20 7.44 -3.67
N LYS A 63 -14.61 8.06 -2.64
CA LYS A 63 -15.29 9.03 -1.79
C LYS A 63 -15.72 10.28 -2.55
N ALA A 64 -14.90 10.78 -3.45
CA ALA A 64 -15.24 11.92 -4.29
C ALA A 64 -16.44 11.59 -5.19
N ILE A 65 -16.44 10.42 -5.84
CA ILE A 65 -17.58 9.94 -6.62
C ILE A 65 -18.86 9.85 -5.78
N GLN A 66 -18.77 9.24 -4.59
CA GLN A 66 -19.91 9.11 -3.68
C GLN A 66 -20.48 10.47 -3.24
N LYS A 67 -19.61 11.48 -3.08
CA LYS A 67 -20.00 12.81 -2.61
C LYS A 67 -20.61 13.67 -3.72
N ASN A 68 -20.03 13.63 -4.91
CA ASN A 68 -20.30 14.60 -5.97
C ASN A 68 -21.33 14.12 -7.00
N TYR A 69 -21.64 12.82 -7.02
CA TYR A 69 -22.61 12.24 -7.94
C TYR A 69 -23.74 11.57 -7.16
N PRO A 70 -24.97 11.52 -7.72
CA PRO A 70 -26.13 10.91 -7.08
C PRO A 70 -26.08 9.37 -7.14
N VAL A 71 -25.01 8.78 -6.62
CA VAL A 71 -24.80 7.33 -6.62
C VAL A 71 -25.33 6.74 -5.32
N LYS A 72 -26.36 5.89 -5.39
CA LYS A 72 -26.92 5.17 -4.23
C LYS A 72 -26.13 3.91 -3.86
N LEU A 73 -24.82 3.90 -4.07
CA LEU A 73 -23.94 2.77 -3.79
C LEU A 73 -23.07 3.04 -2.56
N SER A 74 -22.86 2.00 -1.76
CA SER A 74 -21.86 2.01 -0.69
C SER A 74 -20.45 2.03 -1.26
N LEU A 75 -19.46 2.42 -0.44
CA LEU A 75 -18.04 2.38 -0.85
C LEU A 75 -17.55 0.99 -1.26
N ARG A 76 -18.14 -0.06 -0.67
CA ARG A 76 -17.81 -1.46 -1.01
C ARG A 76 -18.31 -1.79 -2.40
N GLU A 77 -19.54 -1.42 -2.73
CA GLU A 77 -20.12 -1.62 -4.05
C GLU A 77 -19.43 -0.77 -5.10
N LEU A 78 -19.12 0.49 -4.79
CA LEU A 78 -18.31 1.38 -5.64
C LEU A 78 -16.94 0.79 -5.95
N ARG A 79 -16.31 0.11 -5.00
CA ARG A 79 -15.03 -0.60 -5.23
C ARG A 79 -15.20 -1.77 -6.20
N THR A 80 -16.29 -2.51 -6.08
CA THR A 80 -16.64 -3.59 -7.01
C THR A 80 -16.97 -3.04 -8.39
N ALA A 81 -17.73 -1.94 -8.47
CA ALA A 81 -18.05 -1.24 -9.71
C ALA A 81 -16.77 -0.72 -10.39
N LEU A 82 -15.85 -0.10 -9.64
CA LEU A 82 -14.55 0.32 -10.19
C LEU A 82 -13.76 -0.85 -10.77
N ARG A 83 -13.81 -2.03 -10.14
CA ARG A 83 -13.18 -3.24 -10.70
C ARG A 83 -13.83 -3.66 -12.01
N LYS A 84 -15.17 -3.68 -12.08
CA LYS A 84 -15.95 -3.99 -13.29
C LYS A 84 -15.66 -3.00 -14.42
N HIS A 85 -15.71 -1.69 -14.13
CA HIS A 85 -15.40 -0.62 -15.08
C HIS A 85 -13.98 -0.76 -15.66
N ARG A 86 -12.97 -1.08 -14.84
CA ARG A 86 -11.60 -1.36 -15.32
C ARG A 86 -11.48 -2.58 -16.22
N GLN A 87 -12.44 -3.50 -16.16
CA GLN A 87 -12.52 -4.68 -17.03
C GLN A 87 -13.35 -4.41 -18.29
N GLY A 88 -13.84 -3.18 -18.49
CA GLY A 88 -14.72 -2.83 -19.60
C GLY A 88 -16.17 -3.30 -19.44
N LEU A 89 -16.56 -3.71 -18.23
CA LEU A 89 -17.93 -4.15 -17.93
C LEU A 89 -18.81 -2.94 -17.60
N VAL A 90 -20.08 -3.01 -18.01
CA VAL A 90 -21.09 -1.99 -17.71
C VAL A 90 -21.32 -1.88 -16.19
N THR A 91 -21.44 -0.65 -15.70
CA THR A 91 -21.66 -0.35 -14.28
C THR A 91 -22.78 0.65 -14.09
N ASP A 92 -23.44 0.61 -12.93
CA ASP A 92 -24.50 1.54 -12.54
C ASP A 92 -24.00 2.96 -12.20
N VAL A 93 -22.69 3.21 -12.32
CA VAL A 93 -22.07 4.52 -12.09
C VAL A 93 -21.84 5.19 -13.45
N PRO A 94 -22.27 6.46 -13.63
CA PRO A 94 -22.05 7.19 -14.88
C PRO A 94 -20.58 7.33 -15.25
N ASP A 95 -20.25 7.21 -16.54
CA ASP A 95 -18.88 7.33 -17.05
C ASP A 95 -18.21 8.66 -16.71
N VAL A 96 -19.00 9.74 -16.64
CA VAL A 96 -18.53 11.07 -16.25
C VAL A 96 -17.91 11.05 -14.86
N ALA A 97 -18.48 10.27 -13.92
CA ALA A 97 -17.97 10.17 -12.56
C ALA A 97 -16.61 9.44 -12.50
N TRP A 98 -16.35 8.52 -13.43
CA TRP A 98 -15.06 7.84 -13.53
C TRP A 98 -13.97 8.74 -14.14
N ARG A 99 -14.33 9.66 -15.02
CA ARG A 99 -13.37 10.58 -15.65
C ARG A 99 -13.09 11.79 -14.77
N ASN A 100 -14.12 12.31 -14.11
CA ASN A 100 -14.04 13.47 -13.25
C ASN A 100 -14.75 13.21 -11.91
N PRO A 101 -14.09 12.57 -10.94
CA PRO A 101 -14.72 12.22 -9.67
C PRO A 101 -15.00 13.43 -8.76
N SER A 102 -14.42 14.60 -9.07
CA SER A 102 -14.69 15.87 -8.39
C SER A 102 -14.77 16.99 -9.41
N PRO A 103 -15.92 17.14 -10.07
CA PRO A 103 -16.16 18.23 -11.00
C PRO A 103 -16.15 19.60 -10.34
#